data_AF-A0A812V9K1-F1
#
_entry.id   AF-A0A812V9K1-F1
#
_cell.length_a   1.000
_cell.length_b   1.000
_cell.length_c   1.000
_cell.angle_alpha   90.00
_cell.angle_beta   90.00
_cell.angle_gamma   90.00
#
_symmetry.space_group_name_H-M   'P 1'
#
loop_
_entity.id
_entity.type
_entity.pdbx_description
1 polymer ?
#
loop_
_entity_poly.entity_id
_entity_poly.type
_entity_poly.pdbx_seq_one_letter_code
_entity_poly.pdbx_strand_id
1 'polypeptide(L)'
;MALPAMKTAMKKDSKKGHAMKAKRVTQVARGRLAKSMVFSGKKAKTSGGLTKDLLMSNAKGKIVSKRQSAHGKKSFKHIEGWVEAVMEAWLGIHWQAATQQLPESVS
;
A
#
# COMPACT_ATOMS: atom_id res chain seq x y z
N MET A 1 -26.69 57.60 40.87
CA MET A 1 -26.36 56.59 39.84
C MET A 1 -25.13 57.07 39.11
N ALA A 2 -23.99 56.42 39.31
CA ALA A 2 -22.70 56.84 38.75
C ALA A 2 -22.00 55.63 38.14
N LEU A 3 -21.69 55.68 36.84
CA LEU A 3 -20.71 54.81 36.20
C LEU A 3 -20.01 55.58 35.05
N PRO A 4 -18.68 55.82 35.13
CA PRO A 4 -17.90 56.34 34.01
C PRO A 4 -17.47 55.22 33.04
N ALA A 5 -17.56 55.51 31.73
CA ALA A 5 -17.21 54.62 30.63
C ALA A 5 -15.72 54.25 30.60
N MET A 6 -15.42 52.94 30.71
CA MET A 6 -14.07 52.40 30.60
C MET A 6 -13.73 52.14 29.13
N LYS A 7 -12.82 52.93 28.56
CA LYS A 7 -12.17 52.68 27.26
C LYS A 7 -11.03 51.68 27.49
N THR A 8 -11.30 50.39 27.35
CA THR A 8 -10.25 49.36 27.35
C THR A 8 -9.58 49.32 25.99
N ALA A 9 -8.49 50.07 25.86
CA ALA A 9 -7.56 49.94 24.74
C ALA A 9 -6.93 48.55 24.77
N MET A 10 -7.53 47.62 24.04
CA MET A 10 -7.04 46.25 23.83
C MET A 10 -5.67 46.36 23.14
N LYS A 11 -4.58 46.25 23.91
CA LYS A 11 -3.22 46.12 23.38
C LYS A 11 -3.20 44.83 22.56
N LYS A 12 -3.11 44.99 21.23
CA LYS A 12 -2.93 43.91 20.27
C LYS A 12 -1.54 43.31 20.47
N ASP A 13 -1.44 42.33 21.36
CA ASP A 13 -0.28 41.46 21.49
C ASP A 13 -0.05 40.77 20.15
N SER A 14 0.77 41.40 19.33
CA SER A 14 1.17 40.89 18.03
C SER A 14 2.09 39.71 18.32
N LYS A 15 1.52 38.51 18.38
CA LYS A 15 2.28 37.25 18.41
C LYS A 15 3.24 37.27 17.23
N LYS A 16 4.51 37.54 17.53
CA LYS A 16 5.63 37.51 16.59
C LYS A 16 5.70 36.07 16.07
N GLY A 17 5.15 35.84 14.89
CA GLY A 17 5.14 34.51 14.27
C GLY A 17 6.58 34.02 14.10
N HIS A 18 6.92 32.91 14.75
CA HIS A 18 8.21 32.28 14.51
C HIS A 18 8.26 31.82 13.05
N ALA A 19 9.11 32.45 12.24
CA ALA A 19 9.39 32.00 10.89
C ALA A 19 9.94 30.57 10.95
N MET A 20 9.12 29.59 10.53
CA MET A 20 9.51 28.19 10.51
C MET A 20 10.62 27.98 9.48
N LYS A 21 11.79 27.49 9.90
CA LYS A 21 12.87 27.10 9.00
C LYS A 21 12.38 26.08 7.98
N ALA A 22 12.77 26.28 6.71
CA ALA A 22 12.44 25.35 5.64
C ALA A 22 12.91 23.92 5.99
N LYS A 23 12.00 22.95 5.87
CA LYS A 23 12.25 21.56 6.25
C LYS A 23 13.16 20.89 5.22
N ARG A 24 14.35 20.42 5.64
CA ARG A 24 15.28 19.67 4.79
C ARG A 24 14.58 18.46 4.19
N VAL A 25 14.52 18.39 2.85
CA VAL A 25 14.01 17.22 2.14
C VAL A 25 14.95 16.05 2.39
N THR A 26 14.50 15.06 3.15
CA THR A 26 15.27 13.84 3.40
C THR A 26 15.36 13.01 2.13
N GLN A 27 16.53 12.45 1.81
CA GLN A 27 16.69 11.56 0.65
C GLN A 27 16.28 10.10 0.92
N VAL A 28 16.23 9.73 2.20
CA VAL A 28 15.88 8.38 2.65
C VAL A 28 14.39 8.33 3.00
N ALA A 29 13.66 7.43 2.34
CA ALA A 29 12.28 7.10 2.66
C ALA A 29 12.22 6.19 3.90
N ARG A 30 11.41 6.58 4.88
CA ARG A 30 11.15 5.83 6.12
C ARG A 30 9.64 5.58 6.27
N GLY A 31 9.29 4.59 7.08
CA GLY A 31 7.90 4.24 7.40
C GLY A 31 7.25 3.27 6.41
N ARG A 32 5.94 3.02 6.60
CA ARG A 32 5.16 1.99 5.89
C ARG A 32 5.12 2.19 4.37
N LEU A 33 5.15 3.44 3.91
CA LEU A 33 5.08 3.81 2.50
C LEU A 33 6.45 3.99 1.84
N ALA A 34 7.55 3.61 2.50
CA ALA A 34 8.89 3.90 2.00
C ALA A 34 9.14 3.37 0.57
N LYS A 35 8.75 2.12 0.29
CA LYS A 35 8.90 1.51 -1.05
C LYS A 35 8.06 2.23 -2.10
N SER A 36 6.83 2.64 -1.74
CA SER A 36 5.95 3.40 -2.63
C SER A 36 6.52 4.79 -2.94
N MET A 37 7.04 5.47 -1.93
CA MET A 37 7.61 6.81 -2.07
C MET A 37 8.86 6.82 -2.97
N VAL A 38 9.68 5.78 -2.91
CA VAL A 38 10.84 5.60 -3.80
C VAL A 38 10.41 5.23 -5.22
N PHE A 39 9.42 4.35 -5.37
CA PHE A 39 8.90 3.98 -6.69
C PHE A 39 8.29 5.17 -7.43
N SER A 40 7.57 6.04 -6.71
CA SER A 40 7.05 7.31 -7.22
C SER A 40 8.12 8.40 -7.42
N GLY A 41 9.38 8.16 -7.06
CA GLY A 41 10.48 9.13 -7.24
C GLY A 41 10.51 10.28 -6.22
N LYS A 42 9.66 10.27 -5.20
CA LYS A 42 9.64 11.30 -4.15
C LYS A 42 10.86 11.25 -3.23
N LYS A 43 11.59 10.12 -3.23
CA LYS A 43 12.80 9.86 -2.44
C LYS A 43 13.77 8.99 -3.24
N ALA A 44 15.06 9.13 -2.98
CA ALA A 44 16.11 8.39 -3.70
C ALA A 44 16.21 6.91 -3.27
N LYS A 45 16.14 6.63 -1.97
CA LYS A 45 16.33 5.28 -1.43
C LYS A 45 15.48 4.99 -0.20
N THR A 46 15.18 3.72 0.05
CA THR A 46 14.57 3.29 1.32
C THR A 46 15.60 3.22 2.45
N SER A 47 15.17 3.10 3.71
CA SER A 47 16.07 2.90 4.86
C SER A 47 16.99 1.68 4.71
N GLY A 48 16.54 0.63 4.01
CA GLY A 48 17.33 -0.55 3.70
C GLY A 48 18.19 -0.44 2.43
N GLY A 49 18.32 0.75 1.84
CA GLY A 49 19.17 0.99 0.67
C GLY A 49 18.55 0.63 -0.68
N LEU A 50 17.29 0.20 -0.75
CA LEU A 50 16.66 -0.11 -2.04
C LEU A 50 16.36 1.17 -2.83
N THR A 51 16.80 1.21 -4.08
CA THR A 51 16.47 2.20 -5.11
C THR A 51 15.25 1.76 -5.92
N LYS A 52 14.76 2.65 -6.80
CA LYS A 52 13.63 2.36 -7.70
C LYS A 52 13.88 1.14 -8.58
N ASP A 53 15.11 0.94 -9.06
CA ASP A 53 15.47 -0.14 -10.00
C ASP A 53 15.35 -1.53 -9.38
N LEU A 54 15.45 -1.62 -8.06
CA LEU A 54 15.35 -2.86 -7.30
C LEU A 54 13.92 -3.15 -6.81
N LEU A 55 12.98 -2.28 -7.12
CA LEU A 55 11.56 -2.42 -6.78
C LEU A 55 10.73 -2.84 -8.00
N MET A 56 9.62 -3.51 -7.73
CA MET A 56 8.61 -3.89 -8.72
C MET A 56 7.21 -3.87 -8.10
N SER A 57 6.18 -3.65 -8.91
CA SER A 57 4.79 -3.86 -8.52
C SER A 57 4.41 -5.33 -8.70
N ASN A 58 3.63 -5.86 -7.75
CA ASN A 58 2.94 -7.14 -7.90
C ASN A 58 1.54 -6.90 -8.50
N ALA A 59 0.89 -7.95 -9.01
CA ALA A 59 -0.50 -7.92 -9.50
C ALA A 59 -1.48 -7.36 -8.45
N LYS A 60 -1.22 -7.59 -7.16
CA LYS A 60 -1.99 -7.01 -6.04
C LYS A 60 -1.73 -5.52 -5.78
N GLY A 61 -1.04 -4.81 -6.66
CA GLY A 61 -0.68 -3.39 -6.51
C GLY A 61 0.39 -3.09 -5.45
N LYS A 62 0.92 -4.10 -4.75
CA LYS A 62 1.95 -3.92 -3.71
C LYS A 62 3.33 -3.76 -4.33
N ILE A 63 4.10 -2.79 -3.83
CA ILE A 63 5.49 -2.56 -4.24
C ILE A 63 6.42 -3.41 -3.38
N VAL A 64 7.13 -4.31 -4.04
CA VAL A 64 7.98 -5.35 -3.44
C VAL A 64 9.38 -5.26 -4.06
N SER A 65 10.40 -5.81 -3.39
CA SER A 65 11.74 -5.87 -3.99
C SER A 65 11.82 -6.99 -5.02
N LYS A 66 12.64 -6.81 -6.06
CA LYS A 66 12.87 -7.85 -7.08
C LYS A 66 13.36 -9.16 -6.46
N ARG A 67 14.25 -9.06 -5.47
CA ARG A 67 14.73 -10.22 -4.67
C ARG A 67 13.58 -10.98 -4.00
N GLN A 68 12.66 -10.27 -3.34
CA GLN A 68 11.55 -10.90 -2.62
C GLN A 68 10.56 -11.57 -3.59
N SER A 69 10.32 -10.98 -4.75
CA SER A 69 9.52 -11.60 -5.82
C SER A 69 10.16 -12.90 -6.33
N ALA A 70 11.46 -12.87 -6.63
CA ALA A 70 12.19 -14.06 -7.07
C ALA A 70 12.18 -15.18 -6.02
N HIS A 71 12.33 -14.85 -4.73
CA HIS A 71 12.23 -15.82 -3.65
C HIS A 71 10.83 -16.46 -3.59
N GLY A 72 9.76 -15.66 -3.68
CA GLY A 72 8.40 -16.19 -3.70
C GLY A 72 8.15 -17.17 -4.84
N LYS A 73 8.65 -16.86 -6.05
CA LYS A 73 8.57 -17.77 -7.21
C LYS A 73 9.33 -19.08 -7.00
N LYS A 74 10.48 -19.04 -6.33
CA LYS A 74 11.23 -20.25 -5.99
C LYS A 74 10.50 -21.10 -4.95
N SER A 75 9.93 -20.46 -3.93
CA SER A 75 9.16 -21.17 -2.90
C SER A 75 7.89 -21.82 -3.46
N PHE A 76 7.22 -21.19 -4.43
CA PHE A 76 5.99 -21.70 -5.04
C PHE A 76 6.14 -23.10 -5.65
N LYS A 77 7.33 -23.43 -6.19
CA LYS A 77 7.63 -24.76 -6.74
C LYS A 77 7.40 -25.91 -5.77
N HIS A 78 7.53 -25.67 -4.46
CA HIS A 78 7.32 -26.72 -3.46
C HIS A 78 5.83 -26.97 -3.18
N ILE A 79 4.95 -26.08 -3.62
CA ILE A 79 3.52 -26.08 -3.31
C ILE A 79 2.69 -26.35 -4.59
N GLU A 80 3.31 -26.29 -5.77
CA GLU A 80 2.63 -26.39 -7.08
C GLU A 80 1.78 -27.66 -7.19
N GLY A 81 2.31 -28.84 -6.87
CA GLY A 81 1.56 -30.09 -6.95
C GLY A 81 0.35 -30.17 -6.01
N TRP A 82 0.42 -29.54 -4.84
CA TRP A 82 -0.73 -29.46 -3.94
C TRP A 82 -1.82 -28.53 -4.48
N VAL A 83 -1.42 -27.41 -5.09
CA VAL A 83 -2.36 -26.46 -5.70
C VAL A 83 -3.05 -27.09 -6.91
N GLU A 84 -2.30 -27.81 -7.75
CA GLU A 84 -2.82 -28.51 -8.93
C GLU A 84 -3.88 -29.56 -8.53
N ALA A 85 -3.57 -30.43 -7.56
CA ALA A 85 -4.51 -31.44 -7.07
C ALA A 85 -5.81 -30.82 -6.52
N VAL A 86 -5.71 -29.70 -5.79
CA VAL A 86 -6.89 -28.99 -5.26
C VAL A 86 -7.70 -28.33 -6.38
N MET A 87 -7.05 -27.76 -7.40
CA MET A 87 -7.72 -27.16 -8.55
C MET A 87 -8.48 -28.19 -9.38
N GLU A 88 -7.88 -29.36 -9.65
CA GLU A 88 -8.52 -30.46 -10.35
C GLU A 88 -9.74 -30.98 -9.60
N ALA A 89 -9.63 -31.19 -8.29
CA ALA A 89 -10.75 -31.60 -7.45
C ALA A 89 -11.90 -30.57 -7.50
N TRP A 90 -11.58 -29.28 -7.43
CA TRP A 90 -12.58 -28.20 -7.49
C TRP A 90 -13.29 -28.14 -8.84
N LEU A 91 -12.55 -28.25 -9.94
CA LEU A 91 -13.10 -28.30 -11.30
C LEU A 91 -13.98 -29.54 -11.52
N GLY A 92 -13.54 -30.71 -11.03
CA GLY A 92 -14.30 -31.95 -11.12
C GLY A 92 -15.66 -31.87 -10.43
N ILE A 93 -15.72 -31.27 -9.24
CA ILE A 93 -16.97 -31.06 -8.50
C ILE A 93 -17.92 -30.13 -9.28
N HIS A 94 -17.40 -29.03 -9.84
CA HIS A 94 -18.22 -28.08 -10.59
C HIS A 94 -18.77 -28.68 -11.89
N TRP A 95 -17.95 -29.47 -12.60
CA TRP A 95 -18.39 -30.15 -13.81
C TRP A 95 -19.47 -31.20 -13.53
N GLN A 96 -19.32 -31.99 -12.46
CA GLN A 96 -20.35 -32.96 -12.04
C GLN A 96 -21.66 -32.27 -11.66
N ALA A 97 -21.60 -31.14 -10.93
CA ALA A 97 -22.77 -30.35 -10.60
C ALA A 97 -23.46 -29.75 -11.86
N ALA A 98 -22.69 -29.30 -12.85
CA ALA A 98 -23.23 -28.77 -14.10
C ALA A 98 -23.89 -29.86 -14.97
N THR A 99 -23.38 -31.10 -14.91
CA THR A 99 -23.90 -32.23 -15.70
C THR A 99 -25.22 -32.78 -15.11
N GLN A 100 -25.45 -32.63 -13.81
CA GLN A 100 -26.68 -33.07 -13.13
C GLN A 100 -27.89 -32.14 -13.29
N GLN A 101 -27.71 -30.93 -13.86
CA GLN A 101 -28.75 -29.90 -13.93
C GLN A 101 -29.47 -29.81 -15.29
N LEU A 102 -29.22 -30.73 -16.23
CA LEU A 102 -29.96 -30.78 -17.51
C LEU A 102 -31.22 -31.63 -17.35
N PRO A 103 -32.44 -31.05 -17.36
CA PRO A 103 -33.65 -31.84 -17.32
C PRO A 103 -33.76 -32.68 -18.60
N GLU A 104 -33.88 -33.99 -18.42
CA GLU A 104 -34.22 -34.99 -19.44
C GLU A 104 -35.64 -34.77 -19.99
N SER A 105 -35.88 -33.64 -20.67
CA SER A 105 -37.20 -33.32 -21.24
C SER A 105 -37.11 -32.95 -22.72
N VAL A 106 -36.65 -33.89 -23.55
CA VAL A 106 -37.06 -33.98 -24.96
C VAL A 106 -37.15 -35.46 -25.34
N SER A 107 -38.36 -36.01 -25.26
CA SER A 107 -38.79 -37.22 -25.96
C SER A 107 -40.14 -36.94 -26.59
#